data_AF-A0A843KKJ0-F1
#
_entry.id   AF-A0A843KKJ0-F1
#
_cell.length_a   1.000
_cell.length_b   1.000
_cell.length_c   1.000
_cell.angle_alpha   90.00
_cell.angle_beta   90.00
_cell.angle_gamma   90.00
#
_symmetry.space_group_name_H-M   'P 1'
#
loop_
_entity.id
_entity.type
_entity.pdbx_description
1 polymer ?
#
loop_
_entity_poly.entity_id
_entity_poly.type
_entity_poly.pdbx_seq_one_letter_code
_entity_poly.pdbx_strand_id
1 'polypeptide(L)'
;MSSEILSLVRMLADGVVEVRALADGVTHSGYFDDYESLARAAEALDADPSVAGIYVTLNAVNPALLARRANRIKLRLSRKDATTADADITRRRWLPVDIDPTRPSGVSSTDAEHEAAIAAADRIAAY
;
A
#
# COMPACT_ATOMS: atom_id res chain seq x y z
N MET A 1 -5.49 13.06 6.76
CA MET A 1 -4.80 12.35 5.66
C MET A 1 -3.29 12.20 5.88
N SER A 2 -2.44 13.22 5.69
CA SER A 2 -0.97 13.02 5.78
C SER A 2 -0.48 12.58 7.16
N SER A 3 -1.14 13.03 8.23
CA SER A 3 -0.88 12.55 9.60
C SER A 3 -1.25 11.07 9.81
N GLU A 4 -2.33 10.60 9.18
CA GLU A 4 -2.77 9.19 9.27
C GLU A 4 -1.87 8.27 8.48
N ILE A 5 -1.47 8.68 7.27
CA ILE A 5 -0.48 7.96 6.44
C ILE A 5 0.82 7.81 7.22
N LEU A 6 1.30 8.89 7.83
CA LEU A 6 2.52 8.88 8.62
C LEU A 6 2.41 7.97 9.85
N SER A 7 1.27 8.00 10.55
CA SER A 7 1.01 7.12 11.69
C SER A 7 1.01 5.64 11.28
N LEU A 8 0.32 5.31 10.18
CA LEU A 8 0.27 3.97 9.60
C LEU A 8 1.68 3.48 9.26
N VAL A 9 2.44 4.27 8.50
CA VAL A 9 3.78 3.88 8.05
C VAL A 9 4.71 3.71 9.25
N ARG A 10 4.68 4.61 10.24
CA ARG A 10 5.47 4.45 11.47
C ARG A 10 5.13 3.20 12.27
N MET A 11 3.88 2.73 12.21
CA MET A 11 3.46 1.51 12.88
C MET A 11 3.91 0.25 12.14
N LEU A 12 3.81 0.24 10.82
CA LEU A 12 4.00 -0.96 10.01
C LEU A 12 5.43 -1.14 9.50
N ALA A 13 6.09 -0.03 9.14
CA ALA A 13 7.35 -0.05 8.42
C ALA A 13 8.52 -0.49 9.30
N ASP A 14 9.43 -1.21 8.66
CA ASP A 14 10.76 -1.50 9.20
C ASP A 14 11.80 -1.22 8.11
N GLY A 15 12.30 0.02 8.09
CA GLY A 15 13.25 0.50 7.09
C GLY A 15 12.57 1.05 5.84
N VAL A 16 13.01 0.60 4.67
CA VAL A 16 12.55 1.14 3.39
C VAL A 16 11.12 0.70 3.07
N VAL A 17 10.31 1.63 2.57
CA VAL A 17 8.93 1.38 2.12
C VAL A 17 8.81 1.73 0.65
N GLU A 18 8.29 0.81 -0.18
CA GLU A 18 7.81 1.19 -1.51
C GLU A 18 6.43 1.82 -1.40
N VAL A 19 6.22 2.97 -2.04
CA VAL A 19 4.90 3.46 -2.40
C VAL A 19 4.63 3.06 -3.84
N ARG A 20 3.46 2.47 -4.11
CA ARG A 20 2.98 2.15 -5.46
C ARG A 20 1.61 2.76 -5.66
N ALA A 21 1.44 3.57 -6.70
CA ALA A 21 0.13 4.07 -7.10
C ALA A 21 -0.25 3.48 -8.47
N LEU A 22 -1.49 3.03 -8.58
CA LEU A 22 -2.04 2.46 -9.80
C LEU A 22 -2.94 3.49 -10.47
N ALA A 23 -2.74 3.69 -11.77
CA ALA A 23 -3.57 4.50 -12.65
C ALA A 23 -3.87 3.71 -13.93
N ASP A 24 -4.69 4.26 -14.83
CA ASP A 24 -5.11 3.54 -16.04
C ASP A 24 -3.92 3.04 -16.89
N GLY A 25 -3.72 1.72 -16.87
CA GLY A 25 -2.64 1.02 -17.56
C GLY A 25 -1.21 1.38 -17.13
N VAL A 26 -1.02 2.16 -16.05
CA VAL A 26 0.31 2.61 -15.61
C VAL A 26 0.50 2.53 -14.11
N THR A 27 1.75 2.35 -13.70
CA THR A 27 2.14 2.33 -12.28
C THR A 27 3.05 3.51 -11.99
N HIS A 28 2.91 4.11 -10.82
CA HIS A 28 3.85 5.05 -10.22
C HIS A 28 4.49 4.36 -9.02
N SER A 29 5.78 4.61 -8.79
CA SER A 29 6.47 3.96 -7.67
C SER A 29 7.62 4.80 -7.17
N GLY A 30 7.91 4.70 -5.87
CA GLY A 30 9.08 5.28 -5.21
C GLY A 30 9.41 4.52 -3.94
N TYR A 31 10.61 4.73 -3.40
CA TYR A 31 11.07 4.07 -2.18
C TYR A 31 11.48 5.11 -1.15
N PHE A 32 11.08 4.92 0.10
CA PHE A 32 11.25 5.92 1.14
C PHE A 32 11.82 5.32 2.42
N ASP A 33 12.81 6.00 2.97
CA ASP A 33 13.25 5.89 4.37
C ASP A 33 12.94 7.19 5.15
N ASP A 34 12.59 8.28 4.45
CA ASP A 34 11.96 9.47 5.01
C ASP A 34 10.42 9.39 4.86
N TYR A 35 9.75 9.05 5.95
CA TYR A 35 8.30 8.85 5.97
C TYR A 35 7.50 10.16 5.90
N GLU A 36 8.10 11.31 6.23
CA GLU A 36 7.46 12.61 6.01
C GLU A 36 7.40 12.91 4.51
N SER A 37 8.49 12.60 3.79
CA SER A 37 8.52 12.68 2.32
C SER A 37 7.58 11.68 1.66
N LEU A 38 7.45 10.47 2.23
CA LEU A 38 6.44 9.50 1.81
C LEU A 38 5.02 10.08 1.92
N ALA A 39 4.66 10.61 3.10
CA ALA A 39 3.31 11.12 3.35
C ALA A 39 2.95 12.25 2.38
N ARG A 40 3.87 13.19 2.14
CA ARG A 40 3.69 14.27 1.14
C ARG A 40 3.51 13.72 -0.28
N ALA A 41 4.29 12.70 -0.66
CA ALA A 41 4.19 12.10 -1.97
C ALA A 41 2.86 11.34 -2.16
N ALA A 42 2.38 10.66 -1.12
CA ALA A 42 1.09 9.98 -1.14
C ALA A 42 -0.08 10.97 -1.22
N GLU A 43 -0.04 12.08 -0.49
CA GLU A 43 -1.04 13.16 -0.58
C GLU A 43 -1.09 13.78 -1.99
N ALA A 44 0.07 14.01 -2.61
CA ALA A 44 0.11 14.51 -3.99
C ALA A 44 -0.45 13.50 -5.01
N LEU A 45 -0.26 12.20 -4.78
CA LEU A 45 -0.83 11.14 -5.63
C LEU A 45 -2.34 11.01 -5.44
N ASP A 46 -2.85 11.19 -4.22
CA ASP A 46 -4.28 11.10 -3.92
C ASP A 46 -5.08 12.25 -4.54
N ALA A 47 -4.46 13.43 -4.64
CA ALA A 47 -5.05 14.58 -5.31
C ALA A 47 -5.16 14.40 -6.85
N ASP A 48 -4.51 13.38 -7.44
CA ASP A 48 -4.59 13.09 -8.86
C ASP A 48 -5.77 12.13 -9.15
N PRO A 49 -6.83 12.59 -9.84
CA PRO A 49 -8.01 11.77 -10.10
C PRO A 49 -7.75 10.59 -11.05
N SER A 50 -6.58 10.53 -11.70
CA SER A 50 -6.19 9.37 -12.51
C SER A 50 -5.65 8.21 -11.67
N VAL A 51 -5.30 8.46 -10.40
CA VAL A 51 -4.83 7.43 -9.47
C VAL A 51 -6.05 6.71 -8.88
N ALA A 52 -6.14 5.41 -9.15
CA ALA A 52 -7.21 4.54 -8.66
C ALA A 52 -6.92 3.93 -7.28
N GLY A 53 -5.65 3.95 -6.84
CA GLY A 53 -5.28 3.45 -5.51
C GLY A 53 -3.79 3.58 -5.22
N ILE A 54 -3.48 3.77 -3.94
CA ILE A 54 -2.13 3.95 -3.40
C ILE A 54 -1.86 2.85 -2.39
N TYR A 55 -0.73 2.16 -2.56
CA TYR A 55 -0.33 1.00 -1.78
C TYR A 55 1.07 1.22 -1.24
N VAL A 56 1.35 0.62 -0.08
CA VAL A 56 2.69 0.55 0.49
C VAL A 56 3.12 -0.88 0.74
N THR A 57 4.42 -1.15 0.70
CA THR A 57 4.92 -2.46 1.14
C THR A 57 4.67 -2.66 2.63
N LEU A 58 3.91 -3.69 2.97
CA LEU A 58 3.57 -4.03 4.35
C LEU A 58 4.72 -4.68 5.12
N ASN A 59 5.46 -5.58 4.46
CA ASN A 59 6.54 -6.34 5.06
C ASN A 59 7.91 -5.77 4.66
N ALA A 60 8.92 -6.01 5.49
CA ALA A 60 10.25 -5.46 5.30
C ALA A 60 10.84 -5.89 3.94
N VAL A 61 11.27 -4.91 3.15
CA VAL A 61 11.93 -5.12 1.86
C VAL A 61 13.45 -5.04 2.02
N ASN A 62 14.19 -5.46 0.99
CA ASN A 62 15.63 -5.25 0.93
C ASN A 62 15.96 -3.74 0.92
N PRO A 63 16.73 -3.20 1.87
CA PRO A 63 17.06 -1.76 1.91
C PRO A 63 17.75 -1.24 0.64
N ALA A 64 18.45 -2.10 -0.11
CA ALA A 64 19.07 -1.73 -1.38
C ALA A 64 18.06 -1.21 -2.42
N LEU A 65 16.77 -1.53 -2.28
CA LEU A 65 15.74 -1.04 -3.19
C LEU A 65 15.56 0.48 -3.14
N LEU A 66 15.95 1.14 -2.04
CA LEU A 66 15.93 2.59 -1.92
C LEU A 66 16.65 3.27 -3.09
N ALA A 67 17.79 2.72 -3.51
CA ALA A 67 18.61 3.26 -4.60
C ALA A 67 17.88 3.32 -5.95
N ARG A 68 16.81 2.54 -6.16
CA ARG A 68 16.02 2.61 -7.41
C ARG A 68 15.40 4.00 -7.57
N ARG A 69 14.81 4.54 -6.49
CA ARG A 69 14.00 5.78 -6.49
C ARG A 69 13.93 6.40 -5.08
N ALA A 70 15.08 6.80 -4.54
CA ALA A 70 15.19 7.27 -3.15
C ALA A 70 14.37 8.54 -2.89
N ASN A 71 13.45 8.45 -1.93
CA ASN A 71 12.58 9.51 -1.43
C ASN A 71 11.85 10.31 -2.53
N ARG A 72 11.50 9.63 -3.63
CA ARG A 72 10.78 10.24 -4.76
C ARG A 72 9.94 9.22 -5.51
N ILE A 73 8.83 9.68 -6.06
CA ILE A 73 8.00 8.90 -6.98
C ILE A 73 8.49 9.11 -8.41
N LYS A 74 8.68 8.03 -9.16
CA LYS A 74 8.72 8.07 -10.63
C LYS A 74 7.32 7.80 -11.16
N LEU A 75 6.78 8.78 -11.88
CA LEU A 75 5.51 8.63 -12.58
C LEU A 75 5.68 7.77 -13.85
N ARG A 76 4.60 7.08 -14.23
CA ARG A 76 4.44 6.25 -15.42
C ARG A 76 5.65 5.33 -15.66
N LEU A 77 5.85 4.37 -14.76
CA LEU A 77 6.89 3.36 -14.89
C LEU A 77 6.79 2.62 -16.25
N SER A 78 7.95 2.35 -16.83
CA SER A 78 8.07 1.48 -18.00
C SER A 78 8.21 0.02 -17.57
N ARG A 79 8.06 -0.91 -18.51
CA ARG A 79 8.31 -2.35 -18.25
C ARG A 79 9.73 -2.67 -17.78
N LYS A 80 10.70 -1.76 -17.98
CA LYS A 80 12.09 -1.93 -17.53
C LYS A 80 12.28 -1.47 -16.08
N ASP A 81 11.32 -0.73 -15.52
CA ASP A 81 11.40 -0.23 -14.16
C ASP A 81 10.94 -1.30 -13.18
N ALA A 82 11.89 -1.95 -12.51
CA ALA A 82 11.57 -2.91 -11.47
C ALA A 82 10.89 -2.25 -10.27
N THR A 83 9.88 -2.93 -9.74
CA THR A 83 9.25 -2.68 -8.44
C THR A 83 9.60 -3.81 -7.48
N THR A 84 9.14 -3.76 -6.23
CA THR A 84 9.42 -4.82 -5.26
C THR A 84 8.78 -6.13 -5.72
N ALA A 85 9.59 -7.18 -5.79
CA ALA A 85 9.16 -8.55 -6.09
C ALA A 85 9.18 -9.43 -4.83
N ASP A 86 8.65 -10.65 -4.91
CA ASP A 86 8.56 -11.57 -3.76
C ASP A 86 9.93 -11.87 -3.12
N ALA A 87 10.97 -12.01 -3.94
CA ALA A 87 12.34 -12.26 -3.48
C ALA A 87 12.96 -11.05 -2.77
N ASP A 88 12.39 -9.85 -2.94
CA ASP A 88 12.85 -8.64 -2.27
C ASP A 88 12.32 -8.52 -0.83
N ILE A 89 11.34 -9.34 -0.42
CA ILE A 89 10.83 -9.37 0.96
C ILE A 89 11.81 -10.12 1.86
N THR A 90 12.46 -9.39 2.77
CA THR A 90 13.49 -9.96 3.66
C THR A 90 12.90 -10.63 4.89
N ARG A 91 11.72 -10.17 5.33
CA ARG A 91 11.02 -10.73 6.50
C ARG A 91 9.54 -10.42 6.46
N ARG A 92 8.71 -11.43 6.74
CA ARG A 92 7.26 -11.28 6.94
C ARG A 92 6.96 -11.16 8.43
N ARG A 93 6.46 -10.01 8.86
CA ARG A 93 5.95 -9.76 10.24
C ARG A 93 4.43 -9.68 10.27
N TRP A 94 3.84 -9.21 9.18
CA TRP A 94 2.41 -8.98 9.06
C TRP A 94 1.82 -9.92 8.02
N LEU A 95 0.65 -10.46 8.37
CA LEU A 95 -0.18 -11.26 7.48
C LEU A 95 -1.59 -10.67 7.50
N PRO A 96 -1.95 -9.82 6.52
CA PRO A 96 -3.27 -9.22 6.47
C PRO A 96 -4.31 -10.29 6.11
N VAL A 97 -5.44 -10.26 6.80
CA VAL A 97 -6.61 -11.08 6.48
C VAL A 97 -7.69 -10.13 6.02
N ASP A 98 -8.03 -10.19 4.74
CA ASP A 98 -9.04 -9.35 4.11
C ASP A 98 -10.36 -10.11 4.03
N ILE A 99 -11.42 -9.52 4.58
CA ILE A 99 -12.71 -10.21 4.80
C ILE A 99 -13.80 -9.41 4.10
N ASP A 100 -14.25 -9.95 2.98
CA ASP A 100 -15.22 -9.30 2.12
C ASP A 100 -16.43 -10.21 1.82
N PRO A 101 -17.64 -9.66 1.73
CA PRO A 101 -18.80 -10.37 1.20
C PRO A 101 -18.62 -10.66 -0.30
N THR A 102 -19.15 -11.80 -0.75
CA THR A 102 -19.24 -12.09 -2.20
C THR A 102 -20.30 -11.20 -2.83
N ARG A 103 -19.90 -10.27 -3.71
CA ARG A 103 -20.78 -9.29 -4.36
C ARG A 103 -20.36 -8.99 -5.81
N PRO A 104 -21.24 -8.42 -6.66
CA PRO A 104 -20.86 -7.97 -7.99
C PRO A 104 -19.71 -6.95 -7.97
N SER A 105 -18.81 -7.04 -8.94
CA SER A 105 -17.68 -6.12 -9.07
C SER A 105 -18.16 -4.67 -9.28
N GLY A 106 -17.49 -3.71 -8.64
CA GLY A 106 -17.80 -2.28 -8.74
C GLY A 106 -19.01 -1.83 -7.92
N VAL A 107 -19.60 -2.71 -7.10
CA VAL A 107 -20.73 -2.39 -6.23
C VAL A 107 -20.27 -2.35 -4.78
N SER A 108 -20.60 -1.27 -4.07
CA SER A 108 -20.35 -1.12 -2.64
C SER A 108 -21.14 -2.16 -1.84
N SER A 109 -20.59 -2.59 -0.70
CA SER A 109 -21.33 -3.46 0.23
C SER A 109 -22.54 -2.73 0.81
N THR A 110 -23.60 -3.47 1.08
CA THR A 110 -24.67 -3.04 1.97
C THR A 110 -24.20 -3.02 3.43
N ASP A 111 -24.91 -2.29 4.29
CA ASP A 111 -24.61 -2.25 5.73
C ASP A 111 -24.64 -3.65 6.35
N ALA A 112 -25.61 -4.49 5.96
CA ALA A 112 -25.74 -5.86 6.45
C ALA A 112 -24.55 -6.75 6.05
N GLU A 113 -24.05 -6.60 4.83
CA GLU A 113 -22.86 -7.32 4.37
C GLU A 113 -21.58 -6.83 5.07
N HIS A 114 -21.47 -5.52 5.34
CA HIS A 114 -20.35 -4.96 6.09
C HIS A 114 -20.32 -5.45 7.54
N GLU A 115 -21.46 -5.43 8.24
CA GLU A 115 -21.59 -5.98 9.60
C GLU A 115 -21.27 -7.48 9.65
N ALA A 116 -21.68 -8.24 8.64
CA ALA A 116 -21.35 -9.67 8.55
C ALA A 116 -19.84 -9.91 8.39
N ALA A 117 -19.13 -9.04 7.65
CA ALA A 117 -17.68 -9.10 7.50
C ALA A 117 -16.97 -8.79 8.83
N ILE A 118 -17.41 -7.77 9.57
CA ILE A 118 -16.89 -7.45 10.92
C ILE A 118 -17.10 -8.64 11.87
N ALA A 119 -18.31 -9.20 11.92
CA ALA A 119 -18.59 -10.35 12.77
C ALA A 119 -17.73 -11.57 12.40
N ALA A 120 -17.37 -11.75 11.12
CA ALA A 120 -16.42 -12.77 10.69
C ALA A 120 -14.99 -12.47 11.12
N ALA A 121 -14.55 -11.21 11.04
CA ALA A 121 -13.26 -10.75 11.54
C ALA A 121 -13.09 -11.06 13.03
N ASP A 122 -14.09 -10.72 13.85
CA ASP A 122 -14.07 -10.98 15.29
C ASP A 122 -13.94 -12.48 15.61
N ARG A 123 -14.65 -13.34 14.85
CA ARG A 123 -14.52 -14.79 15.01
C ARG A 123 -13.14 -15.30 14.64
N ILE A 124 -12.51 -14.75 13.61
CA ILE A 124 -11.14 -15.12 13.20
C ILE A 124 -10.14 -14.65 14.25
N ALA A 125 -10.27 -13.43 14.76
CA ALA A 125 -9.38 -12.85 15.76
C ALA A 125 -9.42 -13.56 17.13
N ALA A 126 -10.48 -14.33 17.40
CA ALA A 126 -10.62 -15.09 18.64
C ALA A 126 -9.82 -16.41 18.69
N TYR A 127 -9.20 -16.82 17.59
CA TYR A 127 -8.33 -18.01 17.51
C TYR A 127 -6.85 -17.62 17.52
#